data_AF-A0A143CE80-F1
#
_entry.id   AF-A0A143CE80-F1
#
_cell.length_a   1.000
_cell.length_b   1.000
_cell.length_c   1.000
_cell.angle_alpha   90.00
_cell.angle_beta   90.00
_cell.angle_gamma   90.00
#
_symmetry.space_group_name_H-M   'P 1'
#
loop_
_entity.id
_entity.type
_entity.pdbx_description
1 polymer ?
#
loop_
_entity_poly.entity_id
_entity_poly.type
_entity_poly.pdbx_seq_one_letter_code
_entity_poly.pdbx_strand_id
1 'polypeptide(L)'
;MSAALGPGTALTDFLITQCLAEPGETARWTPLAGGVSSDLWRVDLPGRSLCVKRALAKLKVTADWQAPVSRNAYEWAWMRFASRHRPDSVPGLLAHDPGAGLFAMEYLPPERYPVWKAQLLGGEVRVTTAAAVGELLGALHAASAGDTDLAAEFATDDNFHALRIEPYLLATAAAHPSLADTVRGLADRTATTHAALVHGDVSPKNILVGPSGPVLLDAECAWYGDPAFDVAFCVNHLLLKSLVVPGCRGELLRSARALAEAYARCVDWEPRAAVEERAATLLPALLLARVDGKSPVEYLTDDRHRLFVRTAATALLRAPAPTMSDVVDLWETALPAQAEPVGTPLD
;
A
#
# COMPACT_ATOMS: atom_id res chain seq x y z
N MET A 1 1.32 31.06 -9.21
CA MET A 1 2.01 30.30 -10.28
C MET A 1 3.45 30.05 -9.83
N SER A 2 3.72 28.88 -9.24
CA SER A 2 5.10 28.48 -8.93
C SER A 2 5.72 27.95 -10.21
N ALA A 3 6.80 28.56 -10.68
CA ALA A 3 7.59 28.00 -11.77
C ALA A 3 8.07 26.62 -11.32
N ALA A 4 7.71 25.58 -12.07
CA ALA A 4 8.24 24.24 -11.84
C ALA A 4 9.76 24.31 -12.01
N LEU A 5 10.49 24.33 -10.90
CA LEU A 5 11.94 24.19 -10.90
C LEU A 5 12.27 22.91 -11.69
N GLY A 6 13.07 23.04 -12.74
CA GLY A 6 13.56 21.89 -13.50
C GLY A 6 14.30 20.91 -12.58
N PRO A 7 14.61 19.71 -13.07
CA PRO A 7 15.42 18.76 -12.29
C PRO A 7 16.71 19.45 -11.84
N GLY A 8 17.09 19.28 -10.57
CA GLY A 8 18.38 19.74 -10.10
C GLY A 8 19.52 19.00 -10.83
N THR A 9 20.70 19.61 -10.89
CA THR A 9 21.88 19.05 -11.60
C THR A 9 22.16 17.59 -11.22
N ALA A 10 22.02 17.25 -9.93
CA ALA A 10 22.19 15.90 -9.42
C ALA A 10 21.33 14.82 -10.11
N LEU A 11 20.10 15.15 -10.56
CA LEU A 11 19.23 14.20 -11.26
C LEU A 11 19.71 13.94 -12.70
N THR A 12 20.21 14.97 -13.38
CA THR A 12 20.78 14.84 -14.73
C THR A 12 22.13 14.10 -14.66
N ASP A 13 22.98 14.43 -13.69
CA ASP A 13 24.27 13.78 -13.47
C ASP A 13 24.11 12.29 -13.18
N PHE A 14 23.08 11.92 -12.42
CA PHE A 14 22.71 10.53 -12.17
C PHE A 14 22.39 9.76 -13.46
N LEU A 15 21.61 10.33 -14.39
CA LEU A 15 21.31 9.66 -15.66
C LEU A 15 22.57 9.36 -16.48
N ILE A 16 23.50 10.32 -16.53
CA ILE A 16 24.74 10.18 -17.31
C ILE A 16 25.68 9.18 -16.64
N THR A 17 25.89 9.31 -15.33
CA THR A 17 26.82 8.47 -14.56
C THR A 17 26.38 7.01 -14.55
N GLN A 18 25.07 6.76 -14.55
CA GLN A 18 24.49 5.41 -14.60
C GLN A 18 24.29 4.90 -16.05
N CYS A 19 24.79 5.62 -17.06
CA CYS A 19 24.64 5.28 -18.48
C CYS A 19 23.18 5.11 -18.93
N LEU A 20 22.24 5.80 -18.28
CA LEU A 20 20.82 5.86 -18.67
C LEU A 20 20.58 6.90 -19.76
N ALA A 21 21.46 7.89 -19.88
CA ALA A 21 21.46 8.90 -20.95
C ALA A 21 22.89 9.22 -21.42
N GLU A 22 23.04 9.55 -22.69
CA GLU A 22 24.33 10.04 -23.23
C GLU A 22 24.59 11.50 -22.81
N PRO A 23 25.85 11.94 -22.67
CA PRO A 23 26.17 13.34 -22.48
C PRO A 23 25.57 14.21 -23.60
N GLY A 24 24.70 15.15 -23.23
CA GLY A 24 24.00 16.03 -24.18
C GLY A 24 22.73 15.44 -24.80
N GLU A 25 22.33 14.23 -24.43
CA GLU A 25 21.03 13.67 -24.83
C GLU A 25 19.89 14.51 -24.23
N THR A 26 18.92 14.89 -25.07
CA THR A 26 17.76 15.68 -24.62
C THR A 26 16.89 14.84 -23.70
N ALA A 27 16.73 15.28 -22.45
CA ALA A 27 15.83 14.67 -21.47
C ALA A 27 14.70 15.63 -21.10
N ARG A 28 13.45 15.20 -21.31
CA ARG A 28 12.27 15.95 -20.83
C ARG A 28 11.79 15.37 -19.50
N TRP A 29 11.78 16.20 -18.47
CA TRP A 29 11.40 15.80 -17.12
C TRP A 29 9.98 16.26 -16.81
N THR A 30 9.13 15.32 -16.41
CA THR A 30 7.76 15.59 -15.98
C THR A 30 7.58 15.07 -14.55
N PRO A 31 7.24 15.92 -13.57
CA PRO A 31 6.99 15.45 -12.21
C PRO A 31 5.73 14.57 -12.21
N LEU A 32 5.82 13.40 -11.59
CA LEU A 32 4.68 12.51 -11.38
C LEU A 32 4.02 12.85 -10.03
N ALA A 33 2.71 13.04 -10.05
CA ALA A 33 1.90 13.34 -8.87
C ALA A 33 1.52 12.07 -8.11
N GLY A 34 1.06 12.22 -6.86
CA GLY A 34 0.43 11.15 -6.08
C GLY A 34 1.24 10.60 -4.91
N GLY A 35 2.56 10.84 -4.88
CA GLY A 35 3.43 10.53 -3.74
C GLY A 35 3.66 11.74 -2.84
N VAL A 36 3.64 11.54 -1.52
CA VAL A 36 3.97 12.59 -0.53
C VAL A 36 5.39 12.46 0.01
N SER A 37 6.01 11.29 -0.11
CA SER A 37 7.28 10.95 0.52
C SER A 37 8.50 11.07 -0.39
N SER A 38 8.30 11.23 -1.69
CA SER A 38 9.38 11.26 -2.68
C SER A 38 9.14 12.30 -3.76
N ASP A 39 10.23 12.75 -4.38
CA ASP A 39 10.18 13.32 -5.72
C ASP A 39 10.23 12.17 -6.73
N LEU A 40 9.22 12.09 -7.59
CA LEU A 40 9.13 11.09 -8.64
C LEU A 40 9.00 11.80 -9.98
N TRP A 41 9.83 11.41 -10.94
CA TRP A 41 9.90 12.05 -12.25
C TRP A 41 9.77 11.00 -13.35
N ARG A 42 8.94 11.29 -14.35
CA ARG A 42 9.06 10.65 -15.66
C ARG A 42 10.11 11.41 -16.46
N VAL A 43 11.06 10.68 -17.02
CA VAL A 43 12.07 11.21 -17.93
C VAL A 43 11.81 10.61 -19.30
N ASP A 44 11.49 11.48 -20.26
CA ASP A 44 11.35 11.11 -21.66
C ASP A 44 12.67 11.39 -22.38
N LEU A 45 13.29 10.33 -22.90
CA LEU A 45 14.50 10.32 -23.72
C LEU A 45 14.13 9.89 -25.16
N PRO A 46 15.00 10.09 -26.16
CA PRO A 46 14.81 9.54 -27.50
C PRO A 46 14.46 8.04 -27.46
N GLY A 47 13.23 7.72 -27.86
CA GLY A 47 12.72 6.34 -28.01
C GLY A 47 12.39 5.60 -26.71
N ARG A 48 12.56 6.21 -25.53
CA ARG A 48 12.32 5.53 -24.23
C ARG A 48 11.88 6.49 -23.13
N SER A 49 11.14 5.99 -22.16
CA SER A 49 10.79 6.72 -20.94
C SER A 49 11.16 5.89 -19.71
N LEU A 50 11.61 6.56 -18.66
CA LEU A 50 11.93 5.95 -17.37
C LEU A 50 11.40 6.77 -16.20
N CYS A 51 11.34 6.17 -15.02
CA CYS A 51 11.06 6.85 -13.76
C CYS A 51 12.35 7.06 -12.97
N VAL A 52 12.54 8.25 -12.40
CA VAL A 52 13.58 8.52 -11.39
C VAL A 52 12.92 8.91 -10.08
N LYS A 53 13.29 8.24 -8.99
CA LYS A 53 12.73 8.47 -7.66
C LYS A 53 13.82 8.91 -6.68
N ARG A 54 13.50 9.92 -5.87
CA ARG A 54 14.32 10.43 -4.76
C ARG A 54 13.48 10.59 -3.49
N ALA A 55 13.89 9.98 -2.38
CA ALA A 55 13.20 10.17 -1.10
C ALA A 55 13.39 11.60 -0.54
N LEU A 56 12.34 12.13 0.11
CA LEU A 56 12.37 13.43 0.79
C LEU A 56 12.54 13.26 2.31
N ALA A 57 13.33 14.09 2.99
CA ALA A 57 13.44 14.00 4.45
C ALA A 57 12.11 14.33 5.18
N LYS A 58 11.32 15.25 4.61
CA LYS A 58 9.99 15.63 5.10
C LYS A 58 8.92 15.31 4.06
N LEU A 59 7.84 14.66 4.49
CA LEU A 59 6.71 14.30 3.63
C LEU A 59 5.87 15.55 3.31
N LYS A 60 5.33 15.62 2.09
CA LYS A 60 4.45 16.66 1.55
C LYS A 60 3.00 16.50 2.09
N VAL A 61 2.84 16.48 3.41
CA VAL A 61 1.55 16.39 4.12
C VAL A 61 1.36 17.55 5.11
N THR A 62 0.12 17.81 5.52
CA THR A 62 -0.20 18.91 6.45
C THR A 62 0.36 18.69 7.86
N ALA A 63 0.37 17.44 8.33
CA ALA A 63 1.00 17.07 9.60
C ALA A 63 2.53 17.11 9.48
N ASP A 64 3.25 17.42 10.57
CA ASP A 64 4.70 17.28 10.55
C ASP A 64 5.07 15.80 10.58
N TRP A 65 5.49 15.29 9.41
CA TRP A 65 5.85 13.89 9.23
C TRP A 65 7.22 13.80 8.55
N GLN A 66 8.20 13.36 9.34
CA GLN A 66 9.57 13.15 8.92
C GLN A 66 9.85 11.65 8.83
N ALA A 67 10.66 11.24 7.86
CA ALA A 67 11.04 9.84 7.69
C ALA A 67 12.48 9.73 7.19
N PRO A 68 13.24 8.69 7.61
CA PRO A 68 14.60 8.48 7.15
C PRO A 68 14.67 8.31 5.63
N VAL A 69 15.59 9.00 4.96
CA VAL A 69 15.76 8.92 3.49
C VAL A 69 16.34 7.59 3.03
N SER A 70 16.94 6.82 3.96
CA SER A 70 17.45 5.46 3.72
C SER A 70 16.39 4.52 3.14
N ARG A 71 15.10 4.82 3.33
CA ARG A 71 13.98 4.09 2.74
C ARG A 71 14.01 3.97 1.21
N ASN A 72 14.67 4.90 0.50
CA ASN A 72 14.84 4.79 -0.95
C ASN A 72 15.66 3.54 -1.33
N ALA A 73 16.72 3.24 -0.57
CA ALA A 73 17.56 2.07 -0.80
C ALA A 73 16.82 0.77 -0.47
N TYR A 74 15.96 0.78 0.56
CA TYR A 74 15.16 -0.39 0.94
C TYR A 74 14.02 -0.66 -0.03
N GLU A 75 13.41 0.38 -0.61
CA GLU A 75 12.46 0.21 -1.71
C GLU A 75 13.13 -0.48 -2.92
N TRP A 76 14.32 0.00 -3.31
CA TRP A 76 15.11 -0.66 -4.37
C TRP A 76 15.44 -2.11 -4.01
N ALA A 77 15.90 -2.37 -2.78
CA ALA A 77 16.24 -3.71 -2.32
C ALA A 77 15.02 -4.64 -2.34
N TRP A 78 13.86 -4.15 -1.91
CA TRP A 78 12.60 -4.90 -1.93
C TRP A 78 12.18 -5.21 -3.38
N MET A 79 12.23 -4.24 -4.29
CA MET A 79 11.93 -4.48 -5.71
C MET A 79 12.91 -5.48 -6.33
N ARG A 80 14.19 -5.46 -5.92
CA ARG A 80 15.20 -6.44 -6.37
C ARG A 80 14.90 -7.85 -5.86
N PHE A 81 14.41 -7.98 -4.62
CA PHE A 81 13.92 -9.25 -4.10
C PHE A 81 12.69 -9.72 -4.89
N ALA A 82 11.71 -8.84 -5.08
CA ALA A 82 10.46 -9.18 -5.76
C ALA A 82 10.69 -9.57 -7.22
N SER A 83 11.58 -8.88 -7.95
CA SER A 83 11.86 -9.18 -9.36
C SER A 83 12.50 -10.56 -9.58
N ARG A 84 13.23 -11.10 -8.58
CA ARG A 84 13.78 -12.46 -8.64
C ARG A 84 12.70 -13.55 -8.54
N HIS A 85 11.61 -13.27 -7.85
CA HIS A 85 10.55 -14.25 -7.56
C HIS A 85 9.32 -14.05 -8.46
N ARG A 86 9.00 -12.80 -8.81
CA ARG A 86 7.83 -12.37 -9.57
C ARG A 86 8.22 -11.20 -10.49
N PRO A 87 8.99 -11.46 -11.57
CA PRO A 87 9.58 -10.42 -12.42
C PRO A 87 8.55 -9.50 -13.08
N ASP A 88 7.35 -10.00 -13.41
CA ASP A 88 6.28 -9.21 -14.01
C ASP A 88 5.48 -8.36 -12.99
N SER A 89 5.82 -8.44 -11.70
CA SER A 89 5.05 -7.84 -10.60
C SER A 89 5.74 -6.64 -9.94
N VAL A 90 6.84 -6.17 -10.49
CA VAL A 90 7.50 -4.89 -10.15
C VAL A 90 8.03 -4.24 -11.43
N PRO A 91 8.23 -2.91 -11.47
CA PRO A 91 8.87 -2.27 -12.61
C PRO A 91 10.29 -2.80 -12.83
N GLY A 92 10.74 -2.85 -14.08
CA GLY A 92 12.14 -3.17 -14.40
C GLY A 92 13.11 -2.22 -13.69
N LEU A 93 14.09 -2.76 -12.95
CA LEU A 93 15.08 -1.96 -12.25
C LEU A 93 16.22 -1.55 -13.20
N LEU A 94 16.53 -0.25 -13.28
CA LEU A 94 17.48 0.28 -14.25
C LEU A 94 18.80 0.71 -13.62
N ALA A 95 18.77 1.50 -12.55
CA ALA A 95 19.97 1.95 -11.85
C ALA A 95 19.68 2.39 -10.42
N HIS A 96 20.69 2.36 -9.55
CA HIS A 96 20.58 2.82 -8.16
C HIS A 96 21.89 3.47 -7.71
N ASP A 97 21.76 4.64 -7.10
CA ASP A 97 22.81 5.37 -6.42
C ASP A 97 22.40 5.61 -4.96
N PRO A 98 22.81 4.73 -4.03
CA PRO A 98 22.50 4.87 -2.61
C PRO A 98 23.08 6.15 -2.00
N GLY A 99 24.23 6.62 -2.51
CA GLY A 99 24.90 7.82 -2.01
C GLY A 99 24.12 9.08 -2.32
N ALA A 100 23.51 9.14 -3.50
CA ALA A 100 22.61 10.21 -3.92
C ALA A 100 21.16 10.02 -3.45
N GLY A 101 20.80 8.83 -2.94
CA GLY A 101 19.44 8.46 -2.56
C GLY A 101 18.49 8.42 -3.76
N LEU A 102 18.98 7.91 -4.89
CA LEU A 102 18.31 7.88 -6.18
C LEU A 102 18.23 6.48 -6.75
N PHE A 103 17.10 6.12 -7.32
CA PHE A 103 17.04 4.99 -8.25
C PHE A 103 16.18 5.32 -9.48
N ALA A 104 16.46 4.60 -10.57
CA ALA A 104 15.70 4.60 -11.80
C ALA A 104 15.04 3.24 -12.04
N MET A 105 13.81 3.28 -12.54
CA MET A 105 13.04 2.11 -12.90
C MET A 105 12.27 2.35 -14.21
N GLU A 106 11.78 1.27 -14.81
CA GLU A 106 10.92 1.29 -15.99
C GLU A 106 9.71 2.21 -15.78
N TYR A 107 9.39 3.01 -16.79
CA TYR A 107 8.13 3.73 -16.84
C TYR A 107 7.03 2.82 -17.41
N LEU A 108 6.03 2.53 -16.57
CA LEU A 108 4.87 1.73 -16.97
C LEU A 108 3.73 2.67 -17.43
N PRO A 109 3.34 2.67 -18.72
CA PRO A 109 2.36 3.61 -19.25
C PRO A 109 0.95 3.34 -18.70
N PRO A 110 0.23 4.36 -18.18
CA PRO A 110 -1.08 4.21 -17.54
C PRO A 110 -2.16 3.56 -18.41
N GLU A 111 -2.06 3.70 -19.74
CA GLU A 111 -3.00 3.09 -20.68
C GLU A 111 -2.94 1.57 -20.66
N ARG A 112 -1.77 1.01 -20.30
CA ARG A 112 -1.52 -0.43 -20.18
C ARG A 112 -1.44 -0.91 -18.72
N TYR A 113 -1.08 -0.01 -17.82
CA TYR A 113 -0.91 -0.28 -16.39
C TYR A 113 -1.73 0.72 -15.55
N PRO A 114 -3.08 0.69 -15.63
CA PRO A 114 -3.92 1.58 -14.85
C PRO A 114 -3.71 1.38 -13.35
N VAL A 115 -3.75 2.49 -12.60
CA VAL A 115 -3.67 2.46 -11.14
C VAL A 115 -4.94 1.81 -10.57
N TRP A 116 -4.78 0.77 -9.76
CA TRP A 116 -5.92 -0.02 -9.27
C TRP A 116 -6.90 0.81 -8.44
N LYS A 117 -6.41 1.76 -7.63
CA LYS A 117 -7.27 2.73 -6.92
C LYS A 117 -8.19 3.49 -7.87
N ALA A 118 -7.68 3.94 -9.02
CA ALA A 118 -8.49 4.68 -9.99
C ALA A 118 -9.56 3.77 -10.61
N GLN A 119 -9.21 2.54 -10.98
CA GLN A 119 -10.19 1.55 -11.45
C GLN A 119 -11.29 1.29 -10.42
N LEU A 120 -10.91 0.99 -9.17
CA LEU A 120 -11.87 0.70 -8.11
C LEU A 120 -12.81 1.87 -7.83
N LEU A 121 -12.28 3.11 -7.78
CA LEU A 121 -13.12 4.31 -7.58
C LEU A 121 -13.96 4.65 -8.82
N GLY A 122 -13.53 4.24 -10.02
CA GLY A 122 -14.28 4.35 -11.26
C GLY A 122 -15.34 3.26 -11.47
N GLY A 123 -15.50 2.33 -10.52
CA GLY A 123 -16.46 1.22 -10.61
C GLY A 123 -15.96 0.00 -11.40
N GLU A 124 -14.70 0.00 -11.84
CA GLU A 124 -14.07 -1.16 -12.48
C GLU A 124 -13.55 -2.15 -11.41
N VAL A 125 -14.47 -2.93 -10.83
CA VAL A 125 -14.14 -3.90 -9.77
C VAL A 125 -14.10 -5.33 -10.33
N ARG A 126 -12.89 -5.88 -10.47
CA ARG A 126 -12.68 -7.29 -10.86
C ARG A 126 -12.19 -8.10 -9.66
N VAL A 127 -12.98 -9.07 -9.22
CA VAL A 127 -12.64 -9.98 -8.11
C VAL A 127 -11.36 -10.76 -8.39
N THR A 128 -11.13 -11.14 -9.65
CA THR A 128 -9.91 -11.82 -10.11
C THR A 128 -8.65 -10.98 -9.92
N THR A 129 -8.72 -9.66 -10.08
CA THR A 129 -7.58 -8.76 -9.79
C THR A 129 -7.23 -8.79 -8.31
N ALA A 130 -8.22 -8.78 -7.42
CA ALA A 130 -7.98 -8.84 -5.98
C ALA A 130 -7.39 -10.20 -5.55
N ALA A 131 -7.88 -11.31 -6.13
CA ALA A 131 -7.30 -12.63 -5.91
C ALA A 131 -5.83 -12.69 -6.37
N ALA A 132 -5.52 -12.12 -7.55
CA ALA A 132 -4.15 -12.08 -8.06
C ALA A 132 -3.21 -11.25 -7.18
N VAL A 133 -3.71 -10.16 -6.56
CA VAL A 133 -2.94 -9.40 -5.55
C VAL A 133 -2.68 -10.26 -4.32
N GLY A 134 -3.68 -10.98 -3.82
CA GLY A 134 -3.52 -11.88 -2.67
C GLY A 134 -2.48 -12.98 -2.92
N GLU A 135 -2.54 -13.62 -4.08
CA GLU A 135 -1.58 -14.65 -4.50
C GLU A 135 -0.16 -14.09 -4.64
N LEU A 136 -0.02 -12.88 -5.22
CA LEU A 136 1.28 -12.22 -5.35
C LEU A 136 1.91 -11.96 -3.97
N LEU A 137 1.16 -11.37 -3.04
CA LEU A 137 1.64 -11.14 -1.68
C LEU A 137 2.02 -12.45 -0.98
N GLY A 138 1.14 -13.44 -1.07
CA GLY A 138 1.35 -14.74 -0.44
C GLY A 138 2.63 -15.41 -0.94
N ALA A 139 2.89 -15.37 -2.24
CA ALA A 139 4.10 -15.94 -2.81
C ALA A 139 5.39 -15.18 -2.47
N LEU A 140 5.35 -13.85 -2.39
CA LEU A 140 6.51 -13.04 -1.98
C LEU A 140 6.84 -13.25 -0.50
N HIS A 141 5.81 -13.35 0.36
CA HIS A 141 5.99 -13.69 1.77
C HIS A 141 6.52 -15.12 1.94
N ALA A 142 5.96 -16.10 1.22
CA ALA A 142 6.48 -17.47 1.22
C ALA A 142 7.96 -17.54 0.85
N ALA A 143 8.35 -16.80 -0.19
CA ALA A 143 9.72 -16.79 -0.68
C ALA A 143 10.74 -16.13 0.27
N SER A 144 10.30 -15.35 1.25
CA SER A 144 11.16 -14.67 2.23
C SER A 144 11.02 -15.21 3.65
N ALA A 145 10.04 -16.08 3.90
CA ALA A 145 9.74 -16.54 5.23
C ALA A 145 10.90 -17.32 5.85
N GLY A 146 11.29 -16.94 7.07
CA GLY A 146 12.42 -17.54 7.78
C GLY A 146 13.82 -17.23 7.23
N ASP A 147 13.94 -16.42 6.16
CA ASP A 147 15.24 -16.00 5.63
C ASP A 147 15.96 -15.01 6.56
N THR A 148 17.06 -15.46 7.18
CA THR A 148 17.84 -14.68 8.13
C THR A 148 18.67 -13.58 7.48
N ASP A 149 19.06 -13.74 6.22
CA ASP A 149 19.83 -12.73 5.50
C ASP A 149 18.92 -11.56 5.12
N LEU A 150 17.69 -11.85 4.68
CA LEU A 150 16.66 -10.83 4.48
C LEU A 150 16.25 -10.18 5.81
N ALA A 151 16.19 -10.95 6.90
CA ALA A 151 15.93 -10.39 8.22
C ALA A 151 17.00 -9.37 8.65
N ALA A 152 18.27 -9.66 8.37
CA ALA A 152 19.37 -8.74 8.65
C ALA A 152 19.39 -7.54 7.69
N GLU A 153 19.14 -7.74 6.39
CA GLU A 153 19.10 -6.67 5.39
C GLU A 153 17.93 -5.70 5.64
N PHE A 154 16.77 -6.21 6.07
CA PHE A 154 15.55 -5.44 6.31
C PHE A 154 15.22 -5.27 7.80
N ALA A 155 16.23 -5.18 8.66
CA ALA A 155 16.12 -4.73 10.06
C ALA A 155 15.82 -3.22 10.14
N THR A 156 14.72 -2.82 9.50
CA THR A 156 14.29 -1.43 9.27
C THR A 156 13.09 -1.06 10.14
N ASP A 157 13.00 -1.66 11.32
CA ASP A 157 11.93 -1.49 12.30
C ASP A 157 11.63 -0.02 12.59
N ASP A 158 12.65 0.83 12.70
CA ASP A 158 12.51 2.28 12.91
C ASP A 158 11.77 2.97 11.73
N ASN A 159 12.06 2.55 10.48
CA ASN A 159 11.37 3.08 9.30
C ASN A 159 9.91 2.65 9.32
N PHE A 160 9.63 1.37 9.54
CA PHE A 160 8.27 0.87 9.62
C PHE A 160 7.50 1.50 10.78
N HIS A 161 8.13 1.67 11.93
CA HIS A 161 7.52 2.32 13.08
C HIS A 161 7.13 3.77 12.74
N ALA A 162 8.04 4.56 12.18
CA ALA A 162 7.79 5.96 11.82
C ALA A 162 6.77 6.13 10.67
N LEU A 163 6.68 5.16 9.76
CA LEU A 163 5.81 5.25 8.58
C LEU A 163 4.44 4.58 8.79
N ARG A 164 4.31 3.62 9.71
CA ARG A 164 3.10 2.82 9.87
C ARG A 164 2.66 2.68 11.32
N ILE A 165 3.48 2.17 12.23
CA ILE A 165 3.04 1.95 13.61
C ILE A 165 2.59 3.26 14.26
N GLU A 166 3.43 4.29 14.23
CA GLU A 166 3.12 5.59 14.84
C GLU A 166 1.89 6.25 14.18
N PRO A 167 1.89 6.52 12.86
CA PRO A 167 0.82 7.30 12.25
C PRO A 167 -0.51 6.56 12.14
N TYR A 168 -0.52 5.22 12.14
CA TYR A 168 -1.75 4.43 12.02
C TYR A 168 -2.23 3.85 13.35
N LEU A 169 -1.35 3.31 14.19
CA LEU A 169 -1.79 2.60 15.39
C LEU A 169 -1.66 3.50 16.62
N LEU A 170 -0.49 4.08 16.89
CA LEU A 170 -0.28 4.89 18.09
C LEU A 170 -1.08 6.20 18.07
N ALA A 171 -1.13 6.88 16.91
CA ALA A 171 -1.97 8.06 16.74
C ALA A 171 -3.46 7.75 16.93
N THR A 172 -3.93 6.60 16.42
CA THR A 172 -5.32 6.17 16.61
C THR A 172 -5.60 5.77 18.06
N ALA A 173 -4.66 5.13 18.75
CA ALA A 173 -4.77 4.86 20.18
C ALA A 173 -4.88 6.17 21.00
N ALA A 174 -4.13 7.21 20.62
CA ALA A 174 -4.23 8.52 21.26
C ALA A 174 -5.58 9.21 20.98
N ALA A 175 -6.12 9.08 19.76
CA ALA A 175 -7.42 9.63 19.38
C ALA A 175 -8.61 8.90 20.01
N HIS A 176 -8.44 7.63 20.41
CA HIS A 176 -9.49 6.77 20.98
C HIS A 176 -9.09 6.19 22.35
N PRO A 177 -9.16 6.97 23.44
CA PRO A 177 -8.73 6.53 24.78
C PRO A 177 -9.34 5.22 25.26
N SER A 178 -10.62 4.96 24.92
CA SER A 178 -11.30 3.72 25.32
C SER A 178 -10.84 2.45 24.59
N LEU A 179 -10.07 2.60 23.51
CA LEU A 179 -9.50 1.51 22.71
C LEU A 179 -7.97 1.47 22.78
N ALA A 180 -7.37 2.40 23.53
CA ALA A 180 -5.95 2.69 23.43
C ALA A 180 -5.08 1.47 23.78
N ASP A 181 -5.44 0.72 24.83
CA ASP A 181 -4.67 -0.46 25.25
C ASP A 181 -4.76 -1.59 24.22
N THR A 182 -5.94 -1.84 23.66
CA THR A 182 -6.12 -2.80 22.56
C THR A 182 -5.27 -2.42 21.35
N VAL A 183 -5.34 -1.16 20.91
CA VAL A 183 -4.62 -0.70 19.72
C VAL A 183 -3.10 -0.67 19.95
N ARG A 184 -2.63 -0.32 21.15
CA ARG A 184 -1.21 -0.42 21.51
C ARG A 184 -0.73 -1.87 21.54
N GLY A 185 -1.52 -2.80 22.07
CA GLY A 185 -1.19 -4.23 22.01
C GLY A 185 -1.07 -4.75 20.58
N LEU A 186 -1.95 -4.29 19.67
CA LEU A 186 -1.85 -4.59 18.24
C LEU A 186 -0.59 -3.98 17.61
N ALA A 187 -0.23 -2.74 17.99
CA ALA A 187 0.99 -2.08 17.55
C ALA A 187 2.23 -2.86 17.98
N ASP A 188 2.32 -3.20 19.25
CA ASP A 188 3.45 -3.93 19.82
C ASP A 188 3.61 -5.30 19.16
N ARG A 189 2.51 -6.06 19.00
CA ARG A 189 2.56 -7.36 18.32
C ARG A 189 2.99 -7.24 16.86
N THR A 190 2.47 -6.26 16.13
CA THR A 190 2.84 -6.02 14.72
C THR A 190 4.32 -5.65 14.60
N ALA A 191 4.84 -4.83 15.52
CA ALA A 191 6.22 -4.37 15.52
C ALA A 191 7.24 -5.43 15.96
N THR A 192 6.80 -6.43 16.75
CA THR A 192 7.69 -7.46 17.34
C THR A 192 7.59 -8.82 16.65
N THR A 193 6.73 -8.96 15.65
CA THR A 193 6.62 -10.17 14.84
C THR A 193 7.51 -10.05 13.61
N HIS A 194 8.46 -10.97 13.47
CA HIS A 194 9.43 -11.03 12.37
C HIS A 194 9.32 -12.39 11.68
N ALA A 195 8.59 -12.46 10.57
CA ALA A 195 8.29 -13.74 9.89
C ALA A 195 8.64 -13.76 8.41
N ALA A 196 8.46 -12.65 7.68
CA ALA A 196 8.71 -12.56 6.24
C ALA A 196 9.04 -11.13 5.81
N LEU A 197 9.51 -10.93 4.58
CA LEU A 197 9.77 -9.61 4.02
C LEU A 197 8.45 -8.93 3.60
N VAL A 198 8.06 -7.89 4.34
CA VAL A 198 6.81 -7.13 4.16
C VAL A 198 7.04 -5.93 3.26
N HIS A 199 6.08 -5.59 2.39
CA HIS A 199 6.12 -4.38 1.57
C HIS A 199 5.77 -3.13 2.39
N GLY A 200 4.75 -3.22 3.24
CA GLY A 200 4.36 -2.20 4.20
C GLY A 200 3.52 -1.04 3.66
N ASP A 201 3.14 -1.02 2.38
CA ASP A 201 2.20 -0.03 1.80
C ASP A 201 1.37 -0.63 0.66
N VAL A 202 0.80 -1.80 0.89
CA VAL A 202 -0.03 -2.48 -0.12
C VAL A 202 -1.41 -1.85 -0.17
N SER A 203 -1.47 -0.59 -0.57
CA SER A 203 -2.70 0.13 -0.84
C SER A 203 -2.97 0.17 -2.35
N PRO A 204 -4.24 0.21 -2.81
CA PRO A 204 -4.54 0.22 -4.25
C PRO A 204 -3.93 1.39 -5.04
N LYS A 205 -3.44 2.46 -4.39
CA LYS A 205 -2.71 3.54 -5.08
C LYS A 205 -1.32 3.10 -5.57
N ASN A 206 -0.74 2.10 -4.91
CA ASN A 206 0.60 1.58 -5.14
C ASN A 206 0.56 0.27 -5.94
N ILE A 207 -0.57 -0.04 -6.58
CA ILE A 207 -0.78 -1.25 -7.35
C ILE A 207 -1.22 -0.82 -8.74
N LEU A 208 -0.46 -1.21 -9.77
CA LEU A 208 -0.92 -1.12 -11.15
C LEU A 208 -1.52 -2.46 -11.58
N VAL A 209 -2.54 -2.42 -12.42
CA VAL A 209 -3.13 -3.63 -13.02
C VAL A 209 -2.53 -3.80 -14.41
N GLY A 210 -1.45 -4.57 -14.50
CA GLY A 210 -0.76 -4.85 -15.75
C GLY A 210 -1.38 -6.00 -16.55
N PRO A 211 -0.90 -6.22 -17.78
CA PRO A 211 -1.40 -7.29 -18.66
C PRO A 211 -1.09 -8.69 -18.13
N SER A 212 0.00 -8.85 -17.37
CA SER A 212 0.44 -10.13 -16.78
C SER A 212 -0.01 -10.31 -15.32
N GLY A 213 -0.68 -9.31 -14.74
CA GLY A 213 -1.08 -9.32 -13.34
C GLY A 213 -0.77 -8.00 -12.61
N PRO A 214 -0.95 -7.98 -11.29
CA PRO A 214 -0.67 -6.80 -10.48
C PRO A 214 0.83 -6.50 -10.41
N VAL A 215 1.15 -5.21 -10.43
CA VAL A 215 2.51 -4.67 -10.26
C VAL A 215 2.53 -3.82 -8.98
N LEU A 216 3.40 -4.18 -8.03
CA LEU A 216 3.59 -3.48 -6.77
C LEU A 216 4.62 -2.36 -6.91
N LEU A 217 4.33 -1.21 -6.29
CA LEU A 217 5.14 0.00 -6.30
C LEU A 217 5.35 0.49 -4.87
N ASP A 218 6.34 1.35 -4.66
CA ASP A 218 6.42 2.18 -3.43
C ASP A 218 6.58 1.37 -2.13
N ALA A 219 7.47 0.37 -2.15
CA ALA A 219 7.87 -0.44 -1.00
C ALA A 219 8.84 0.30 -0.05
N GLU A 220 8.70 1.61 0.11
CA GLU A 220 9.56 2.41 0.99
C GLU A 220 9.38 2.09 2.48
N CYS A 221 8.28 1.41 2.82
CA CYS A 221 8.01 0.95 4.17
C CYS A 221 8.53 -0.47 4.42
N ALA A 222 9.25 -1.09 3.48
CA ALA A 222 9.64 -2.49 3.59
C ALA A 222 10.45 -2.78 4.85
N TRP A 223 10.09 -3.85 5.55
CA TRP A 223 10.81 -4.40 6.69
C TRP A 223 10.61 -5.91 6.77
N TYR A 224 11.51 -6.60 7.46
CA TYR A 224 11.30 -8.00 7.78
C TYR A 224 10.39 -8.10 9.01
N GLY A 225 9.18 -8.65 8.88
CA GLY A 225 8.07 -8.30 9.76
C GLY A 225 6.89 -9.26 9.78
N ASP A 226 5.76 -8.75 10.25
CA ASP A 226 4.48 -9.46 10.24
C ASP A 226 3.79 -9.36 8.86
N PRO A 227 3.76 -10.44 8.06
CA PRO A 227 3.12 -10.41 6.75
C PRO A 227 1.59 -10.21 6.82
N ALA A 228 0.98 -10.38 8.00
CA ALA A 228 -0.41 -10.04 8.23
C ALA A 228 -0.73 -8.56 7.95
N PHE A 229 0.26 -7.66 8.08
CA PHE A 229 0.08 -6.23 7.86
C PHE A 229 -0.36 -5.93 6.42
N ASP A 230 0.35 -6.46 5.41
CA ASP A 230 0.08 -6.12 4.01
C ASP A 230 -1.30 -6.59 3.54
N VAL A 231 -1.70 -7.80 3.93
CA VAL A 231 -3.03 -8.33 3.59
C VAL A 231 -4.13 -7.52 4.28
N ALA A 232 -3.98 -7.19 5.58
CA ALA A 232 -4.94 -6.38 6.30
C ALA A 232 -5.03 -4.96 5.74
N PHE A 233 -3.90 -4.37 5.37
CA PHE A 233 -3.82 -3.03 4.79
C PHE A 233 -4.48 -2.94 3.42
N CYS A 234 -4.33 -3.96 2.58
CA CYS A 234 -5.00 -3.99 1.29
C CYS A 234 -6.52 -4.22 1.43
N VAL A 235 -6.94 -5.18 2.27
CA VAL A 235 -8.37 -5.46 2.52
C VAL A 235 -9.09 -4.25 3.11
N ASN A 236 -8.46 -3.53 4.04
CA ASN A 236 -8.95 -2.26 4.58
C ASN A 236 -9.42 -1.31 3.46
N HIS A 237 -8.62 -1.15 2.41
CA HIS A 237 -8.97 -0.28 1.30
C HIS A 237 -10.11 -0.77 0.42
N LEU A 238 -10.38 -2.08 0.37
CA LEU A 238 -11.54 -2.66 -0.34
C LEU A 238 -12.83 -2.45 0.47
N LEU A 239 -12.76 -2.66 1.79
CA LEU A 239 -13.89 -2.39 2.70
C LEU A 239 -14.27 -0.90 2.69
N LEU A 240 -13.29 0.01 2.83
CA LEU A 240 -13.57 1.45 2.78
C LEU A 240 -14.21 1.88 1.44
N LYS A 241 -13.81 1.26 0.32
CA LYS A 241 -14.41 1.57 -0.98
C LYS A 241 -15.82 1.02 -1.12
N SER A 242 -16.19 -0.04 -0.40
CA SER A 242 -17.56 -0.60 -0.42
C SER A 242 -18.61 0.37 0.13
N LEU A 243 -18.16 1.44 0.81
CA LEU A 243 -19.00 2.55 1.29
C LEU A 243 -19.21 3.63 0.22
N VAL A 244 -18.17 3.94 -0.57
CA VAL A 244 -18.15 5.14 -1.41
C VAL A 244 -18.34 4.88 -2.89
N VAL A 245 -18.21 3.64 -3.37
CA VAL A 245 -18.38 3.29 -4.78
C VAL A 245 -19.79 2.73 -5.01
N PRO A 246 -20.72 3.51 -5.61
CA PRO A 246 -22.10 3.08 -5.85
C PRO A 246 -22.15 1.85 -6.77
N GLY A 247 -23.10 0.94 -6.55
CA GLY A 247 -23.30 -0.25 -7.38
C GLY A 247 -22.28 -1.37 -7.17
N CYS A 248 -21.05 -1.07 -6.74
CA CYS A 248 -19.96 -2.06 -6.65
C CYS A 248 -19.74 -2.66 -5.25
N ARG A 249 -20.60 -2.38 -4.27
CA ARG A 249 -20.46 -2.85 -2.88
C ARG A 249 -20.22 -4.37 -2.81
N GLY A 250 -21.08 -5.16 -3.43
CA GLY A 250 -20.97 -6.62 -3.39
C GLY A 250 -19.68 -7.14 -4.05
N GLU A 251 -19.24 -6.52 -5.14
CA GLU A 251 -18.00 -6.90 -5.83
C GLU A 251 -16.75 -6.54 -5.01
N LEU A 252 -16.78 -5.42 -4.29
CA LEU A 252 -15.70 -5.02 -3.39
C LEU A 252 -15.58 -5.95 -2.18
N LEU A 253 -16.70 -6.36 -1.59
CA LEU A 253 -16.71 -7.34 -0.50
C LEU A 253 -16.25 -8.73 -0.99
N ARG A 254 -16.70 -9.17 -2.17
CA ARG A 254 -16.17 -10.41 -2.79
C ARG A 254 -14.67 -10.30 -3.11
N SER A 255 -14.21 -9.13 -3.55
CA SER A 255 -12.78 -8.86 -3.79
C SER A 255 -11.96 -8.95 -2.50
N ALA A 256 -12.48 -8.42 -1.39
CA ALA A 256 -11.84 -8.51 -0.07
C ALA A 256 -11.65 -9.96 0.37
N ARG A 257 -12.70 -10.78 0.26
CA ARG A 257 -12.66 -12.22 0.56
C ARG A 257 -11.71 -12.96 -0.37
N ALA A 258 -11.79 -12.70 -1.67
CA ALA A 258 -10.97 -13.38 -2.67
C ALA A 258 -9.48 -13.08 -2.50
N LEU A 259 -9.12 -11.85 -2.14
CA LEU A 259 -7.74 -11.48 -1.81
C LEU A 259 -7.25 -12.23 -0.57
N ALA A 260 -8.00 -12.16 0.54
CA ALA A 260 -7.62 -12.81 1.79
C ALA A 260 -7.48 -14.33 1.62
N GLU A 261 -8.41 -14.97 0.93
CA GLU A 261 -8.40 -16.41 0.67
C GLU A 261 -7.26 -16.80 -0.29
N ALA A 262 -6.98 -16.00 -1.32
CA ALA A 262 -5.85 -16.26 -2.22
C ALA A 262 -4.50 -16.15 -1.50
N TYR A 263 -4.36 -15.13 -0.64
CA TYR A 263 -3.19 -14.99 0.22
C TYR A 263 -3.01 -16.19 1.15
N ALA A 264 -4.08 -16.57 1.86
CA ALA A 264 -4.03 -17.62 2.87
C ALA A 264 -3.71 -19.01 2.27
N ARG A 265 -4.04 -19.27 1.00
CA ARG A 265 -3.63 -20.49 0.28
C ARG A 265 -2.12 -20.59 0.04
N CYS A 266 -1.41 -19.47 0.04
CA CYS A 266 0.04 -19.45 -0.13
C CYS A 266 0.79 -19.65 1.19
N VAL A 267 0.11 -19.57 2.34
CA VAL A 267 0.75 -19.66 3.67
C VAL A 267 1.10 -21.12 3.98
N ASP A 268 2.38 -21.46 3.86
CA ASP A 268 2.96 -22.76 4.21
C ASP A 268 4.13 -22.67 5.22
N TRP A 269 4.54 -21.46 5.59
CA TRP A 269 5.68 -21.18 6.48
C TRP A 269 5.32 -21.04 7.97
N GLU A 270 4.04 -20.88 8.28
CA GLU A 270 3.50 -20.86 9.64
C GLU A 270 2.04 -21.36 9.63
N PRO A 271 1.41 -21.64 10.78
CA PRO A 271 0.00 -22.04 10.80
C PRO A 271 -0.90 -20.98 10.15
N ARG A 272 -1.63 -21.34 9.10
CA ARG A 272 -2.55 -20.43 8.37
C ARG A 272 -3.46 -19.64 9.31
N ALA A 273 -4.06 -20.32 10.30
CA ALA A 273 -4.95 -19.70 11.28
C ALA A 273 -4.27 -18.58 12.09
N ALA A 274 -2.97 -18.68 12.35
CA ALA A 274 -2.23 -17.67 13.12
C ALA A 274 -2.07 -16.36 12.33
N VAL A 275 -1.73 -16.43 11.04
CA VAL A 275 -1.66 -15.24 10.17
C VAL A 275 -3.04 -14.63 9.95
N GLU A 276 -4.04 -15.48 9.72
CA GLU A 276 -5.43 -15.03 9.53
C GLU A 276 -5.94 -14.29 10.76
N GLU A 277 -5.68 -14.78 11.97
CA GLU A 277 -6.03 -14.11 13.22
C GLU A 277 -5.31 -12.75 13.37
N ARG A 278 -4.00 -12.71 13.11
CA ARG A 278 -3.23 -11.45 13.18
C ARG A 278 -3.77 -10.42 12.19
N ALA A 279 -4.09 -10.83 10.96
CA ALA A 279 -4.66 -9.95 9.95
C ALA A 279 -6.07 -9.48 10.34
N ALA A 280 -6.94 -10.40 10.80
CA ALA A 280 -8.33 -10.12 11.17
C ALA A 280 -8.42 -9.14 12.34
N THR A 281 -7.56 -9.31 13.35
CA THR A 281 -7.54 -8.45 14.54
C THR A 281 -6.89 -7.09 14.28
N LEU A 282 -5.96 -6.99 13.33
CA LEU A 282 -5.31 -5.74 12.94
C LEU A 282 -6.21 -4.87 12.03
N LEU A 283 -6.97 -5.49 11.12
CA LEU A 283 -7.80 -4.81 10.12
C LEU A 283 -8.72 -3.72 10.71
N PRO A 284 -9.48 -3.94 11.81
CA PRO A 284 -10.28 -2.91 12.46
C PRO A 284 -9.49 -1.69 12.93
N ALA A 285 -8.28 -1.87 13.45
CA ALA A 285 -7.42 -0.75 13.84
C ALA A 285 -7.00 0.07 12.62
N LEU A 286 -6.66 -0.60 11.51
CA LEU A 286 -6.31 0.07 10.25
C LEU A 286 -7.50 0.80 9.61
N LEU A 287 -8.72 0.24 9.72
CA LEU A 287 -9.96 0.93 9.32
C LEU A 287 -10.13 2.24 10.08
N LEU A 288 -9.98 2.20 11.42
CA LEU A 288 -10.10 3.38 12.27
C LEU A 288 -8.99 4.39 11.99
N ALA A 289 -7.77 3.92 11.73
CA ALA A 289 -6.61 4.74 11.38
C ALA A 289 -6.81 5.56 10.09
N ARG A 290 -7.53 5.00 9.12
CA ARG A 290 -7.87 5.71 7.88
C ARG A 290 -8.96 6.77 8.06
N VAL A 291 -9.51 6.93 9.27
CA VAL A 291 -10.42 8.02 9.63
C VAL A 291 -9.78 8.98 10.61
N ASP A 292 -9.21 8.45 11.70
CA ASP A 292 -8.77 9.24 12.86
C ASP A 292 -7.25 9.13 13.15
N GLY A 293 -6.48 8.43 12.30
CA GLY A 293 -5.02 8.44 12.34
C GLY A 293 -4.41 9.63 11.59
N LYS A 294 -3.08 9.66 11.45
CA LYS A 294 -2.36 10.75 10.76
C LYS A 294 -2.47 10.71 9.24
N SER A 295 -2.99 9.61 8.68
CA SER A 295 -3.18 9.43 7.23
C SER A 295 -4.62 9.01 6.92
N PRO A 296 -5.61 9.91 7.04
CA PRO A 296 -6.98 9.59 6.65
C PRO A 296 -7.10 9.34 5.14
N VAL A 297 -8.06 8.50 4.70
CA VAL A 297 -8.40 8.38 3.27
C VAL A 297 -9.08 9.64 2.76
N GLU A 298 -8.60 10.18 1.66
CA GLU A 298 -9.10 11.44 1.09
C GLU A 298 -10.45 11.27 0.37
N TYR A 299 -10.80 10.06 -0.05
CA TYR A 299 -12.07 9.75 -0.72
C TYR A 299 -13.25 9.53 0.24
N LEU A 300 -13.00 9.44 1.56
CA LEU A 300 -14.07 9.28 2.54
C LEU A 300 -14.52 10.65 3.06
N THR A 301 -15.34 11.32 2.26
CA THR A 301 -15.77 12.70 2.49
C THR A 301 -17.08 12.82 3.28
N ASP A 302 -17.95 11.81 3.22
CA ASP A 302 -19.23 11.78 3.95
C ASP A 302 -19.03 11.36 5.42
N ASP A 303 -19.44 12.22 6.34
CA ASP A 303 -19.35 11.97 7.78
C ASP A 303 -20.18 10.75 8.24
N ARG A 304 -21.23 10.38 7.49
CA ARG A 304 -21.99 9.14 7.75
C ARG A 304 -21.13 7.91 7.51
N HIS A 305 -20.30 7.92 6.47
CA HIS A 305 -19.36 6.82 6.22
C HIS A 305 -18.24 6.79 7.27
N ARG A 306 -17.73 7.96 7.69
CA ARG A 306 -16.75 8.02 8.78
C ARG A 306 -17.32 7.50 10.09
N LEU A 307 -18.55 7.88 10.44
CA LEU A 307 -19.25 7.38 11.61
C LEU A 307 -19.45 5.87 11.53
N PHE A 308 -19.88 5.36 10.37
CA PHE A 308 -20.00 3.92 10.15
C PHE A 308 -18.68 3.18 10.41
N VAL A 309 -17.57 3.66 9.82
CA VAL A 309 -16.24 3.07 10.04
C VAL A 309 -15.89 3.06 11.52
N ARG A 310 -16.07 4.18 12.23
CA ARG A 310 -15.81 4.26 13.67
C ARG A 310 -16.62 3.24 14.47
N THR A 311 -17.93 3.15 14.20
CA THR A 311 -18.82 2.22 14.88
C THR A 311 -18.44 0.75 14.62
N ALA A 312 -18.27 0.37 13.34
CA ALA A 312 -17.94 -1.00 12.96
C ALA A 312 -16.56 -1.42 13.46
N ALA A 313 -15.54 -0.58 13.27
CA ALA A 313 -14.18 -0.84 13.74
C ALA A 313 -14.11 -0.94 15.28
N THR A 314 -14.81 -0.06 15.99
CA THR A 314 -14.89 -0.10 17.47
C THR A 314 -15.53 -1.39 17.95
N ALA A 315 -16.61 -1.84 17.31
CA ALA A 315 -17.27 -3.10 17.66
C ALA A 315 -16.32 -4.30 17.45
N LEU A 316 -15.64 -4.35 16.31
CA LEU A 316 -14.67 -5.40 15.98
C LEU A 316 -13.42 -5.38 16.87
N LEU A 317 -12.97 -4.21 17.34
CA LEU A 317 -11.86 -4.12 18.31
C LEU A 317 -12.26 -4.61 19.71
N ARG A 318 -13.54 -4.48 20.08
CA ARG A 318 -14.08 -4.95 21.37
C ARG A 318 -14.44 -6.42 21.36
N ALA A 319 -14.89 -6.94 20.22
CA ALA A 319 -15.21 -8.34 19.99
C ALA A 319 -14.50 -8.80 18.70
N PRO A 320 -13.20 -9.15 18.79
CA PRO A 320 -12.41 -9.51 17.62
C PRO A 320 -12.93 -10.77 16.95
N ALA A 321 -12.97 -10.73 15.63
CA ALA A 321 -13.31 -11.89 14.80
C ALA A 321 -12.05 -12.72 14.52
N PRO A 322 -12.15 -14.07 14.44
CA PRO A 322 -10.98 -14.92 14.32
C PRO A 322 -10.40 -14.96 12.90
N THR A 323 -11.18 -14.65 11.87
CA THR A 323 -10.72 -14.68 10.48
C THR A 323 -11.08 -13.40 9.72
N MET A 324 -10.35 -13.15 8.63
CA MET A 324 -10.63 -12.04 7.72
C MET A 324 -12.02 -12.18 7.08
N SER A 325 -12.49 -13.39 6.79
CA SER A 325 -13.84 -13.59 6.26
C SER A 325 -14.89 -13.13 7.27
N ASP A 326 -14.75 -13.50 8.54
CA ASP A 326 -15.68 -13.10 9.60
C ASP A 326 -15.72 -11.57 9.77
N VAL A 327 -14.57 -10.89 9.64
CA VAL A 327 -14.54 -9.42 9.64
C VAL A 327 -15.35 -8.86 8.47
N VAL A 328 -15.21 -9.42 7.26
CA VAL A 328 -15.97 -8.98 6.09
C VAL A 328 -17.47 -9.28 6.28
N ASP A 329 -17.84 -10.42 6.86
CA ASP A 329 -19.24 -10.78 7.17
C ASP A 329 -19.89 -9.82 8.16
N LEU A 330 -19.18 -9.48 9.24
CA LEU A 330 -19.64 -8.52 10.23
C LEU A 330 -19.73 -7.10 9.66
N TRP A 331 -18.76 -6.71 8.83
CA TRP A 331 -18.81 -5.46 8.08
C TRP A 331 -20.03 -5.40 7.16
N GLU A 332 -20.25 -6.44 6.36
CA GLU A 332 -21.38 -6.55 5.43
C GLU A 332 -22.74 -6.50 6.15
N THR A 333 -22.86 -7.22 7.27
CA THR A 333 -24.07 -7.21 8.11
C THR A 333 -24.35 -5.83 8.71
N ALA A 334 -23.31 -5.08 9.06
CA ALA A 334 -23.46 -3.74 9.61
C ALA A 334 -23.83 -2.70 8.55
N LEU A 335 -23.56 -2.95 7.25
CA LEU A 335 -23.81 -1.97 6.20
C LEU A 335 -25.30 -1.59 6.13
N PRO A 336 -25.62 -0.29 5.99
CA PRO A 336 -27.00 0.11 5.81
C PRO A 336 -27.54 -0.48 4.50
N ALA A 337 -28.80 -0.90 4.51
CA ALA A 337 -29.52 -1.33 3.32
C ALA A 337 -29.34 -0.29 2.21
N GLN A 338 -29.08 -0.73 0.98
CA GLN A 338 -28.96 0.21 -0.13
C GLN A 338 -30.30 0.93 -0.30
N ALA A 339 -30.29 2.26 -0.32
CA ALA A 339 -31.45 3.00 -0.81
C ALA A 339 -31.60 2.60 -2.29
N GLU A 340 -32.76 2.07 -2.65
CA GLU A 340 -33.09 1.86 -4.06
C GLU A 340 -32.90 3.18 -4.81
N PRO A 341 -32.38 3.16 -6.04
CA PRO A 341 -32.40 4.36 -6.86
C PRO A 341 -33.84 4.82 -6.96
N VAL A 342 -34.12 6.04 -6.48
CA VAL A 342 -35.42 6.69 -6.62
C VAL A 342 -35.76 6.62 -8.10
N GLY A 343 -36.72 5.76 -8.44
CA GLY A 343 -37.16 5.58 -9.81
C GLY A 343 -37.49 6.94 -10.38
N THR A 344 -36.90 7.28 -11.51
CA THR A 344 -37.30 8.43 -12.30
C THR A 344 -38.82 8.34 -12.45
N PRO A 345 -39.60 9.35 -12.04
CA PRO A 345 -41.02 9.35 -12.33
C PRO A 345 -41.15 9.27 -13.85
N LEU A 346 -41.80 8.21 -14.33
CA LEU A 346 -42.40 8.22 -15.65
C LEU A 346 -43.54 9.24 -15.56
N ASP A 347 -43.33 10.41 -16.17
CA ASP A 347 -44.38 11.24 -16.76
C ASP A 347 -43.78 12.11 -17.87
#